data_AF-A0AA96SA72-F1
#
_entry.id   AF-A0AA96SA72-F1
#
_cell.length_a   1.000
_cell.length_b   1.000
_cell.length_c   1.000
_cell.angle_alpha   90.00
_cell.angle_beta   90.00
_cell.angle_gamma   90.00
#
_symmetry.space_group_name_H-M   'P 1'
#
loop_
_entity.id
_entity.type
_entity.pdbx_description
1 polymer ?
#
loop_
_entity_poly.entity_id
_entity_poly.type
_entity_poly.pdbx_seq_one_letter_code
_entity_poly.pdbx_strand_id
1 'polypeptide(L)' 'MNYTQGAFCDLLARINNLRHLMITAGQQYGLGSQETLRYSEQLDELILQYQFQNR' A
#
# COMPACT_ATOMS: atom_id res chain seq x y z
N MET A 1 5.53 21.78 -14.86
CA MET A 1 5.18 21.15 -13.56
C MET A 1 4.24 19.99 -13.86
N ASN A 2 4.77 18.76 -13.94
CA ASN A 2 3.98 17.58 -14.26
C ASN A 2 3.25 17.08 -13.01
N TYR A 3 2.02 17.55 -12.80
CA TYR A 3 1.14 17.17 -11.69
C TYR A 3 0.95 15.65 -11.56
N THR A 4 1.10 14.92 -12.66
CA THR A 4 1.01 13.45 -12.73
C THR A 4 2.19 12.73 -12.05
N GLN A 5 3.38 13.33 -12.03
CA GLN A 5 4.57 12.68 -11.48
C GLN A 5 4.63 12.79 -9.94
N GLY A 6 4.09 13.87 -9.37
CA GLY A 6 3.95 14.05 -7.92
C GLY A 6 2.96 13.06 -7.31
N ALA A 7 1.76 12.98 -7.89
CA ALA A 7 0.72 12.05 -7.44
C ALA A 7 1.16 10.58 -7.51
N PHE A 8 1.97 10.22 -8.51
CA PHE A 8 2.53 8.88 -8.65
C PHE A 8 3.56 8.56 -7.56
N CYS A 9 4.46 9.51 -7.27
CA CYS A 9 5.43 9.35 -6.19
C CYS A 9 4.72 9.23 -4.82
N ASP A 10 3.65 9.99 -4.61
CA ASP A 10 2.85 9.93 -3.39
C ASP A 10 2.14 8.59 -3.24
N LEU A 11 1.56 8.05 -4.33
CA LEU A 11 0.92 6.74 -4.30
C LEU A 11 1.94 5.63 -4.00
N LEU A 12 3.11 5.67 -4.65
CA LEU A 12 4.19 4.71 -4.43
C LEU A 12 4.73 4.78 -2.99
N ALA A 13 4.89 5.99 -2.44
CA ALA A 13 5.29 6.19 -1.05
C ALA A 13 4.26 5.59 -0.09
N ARG A 14 2.96 5.76 -0.40
CA ARG A 14 1.86 5.20 0.40
C ARG A 14 1.84 3.68 0.37
N ILE A 15 2.03 3.06 -0.80
CA ILE A 15 2.18 1.60 -0.93
C ILE A 15 3.35 1.08 -0.09
N ASN A 16 4.51 1.73 -0.18
CA ASN A 16 5.69 1.31 0.58
C ASN A 16 5.52 1.47 2.10
N ASN A 17 4.86 2.54 2.54
CA ASN A 17 4.55 2.74 3.95
C ASN A 17 3.60 1.64 4.47
N LEU A 18 2.53 1.40 3.72
CA LEU A 18 1.51 0.42 4.10
C LEU A 18 2.06 -1.02 4.09
N ARG A 19 3.02 -1.31 3.20
CA ARG A 19 3.75 -2.58 3.18
C ARG A 19 4.58 -2.77 4.45
N HIS A 20 5.26 -1.74 4.94
CA HIS A 20 5.99 -1.82 6.21
C HIS A 20 5.05 -2.04 7.39
N LEU A 21 3.89 -1.38 7.41
CA LEU A 21 2.87 -1.58 8.44
C LEU A 21 2.34 -3.02 8.43
N MET A 22 2.04 -3.57 7.25
CA MET A 22 1.61 -4.96 7.10
C MET A 22 2.66 -5.96 7.60
N ILE A 23 3.93 -5.75 7.25
CA ILE A 23 5.04 -6.61 7.71
C ILE A 23 5.19 -6.52 9.23
N THR A 24 5.13 -5.31 9.78
CA THR A 24 5.24 -5.07 11.23
C THR A 24 4.07 -5.73 11.98
N ALA A 25 2.85 -5.58 11.47
CA ALA A 25 1.66 -6.21 12.03
C ALA A 25 1.72 -7.75 11.90
N GLY A 26 2.23 -8.27 10.78
CA GLY A 26 2.44 -9.70 10.59
C GLY A 26 3.48 -10.28 11.55
N GLN A 27 4.51 -9.51 11.90
CA GLN A 27 5.52 -9.88 12.89
C GLN A 27 5.00 -9.79 14.33
N GLN A 28 4.18 -8.78 14.66
CA GLN A 28 3.66 -8.57 16.02
C GLN A 28 2.44 -9.43 16.34
N TYR A 29 1.48 -9.52 15.42
CA TYR A 29 0.15 -10.10 15.64
C TYR A 29 -0.06 -11.39 14.83
N GLY A 30 0.83 -11.70 13.89
CA GLY A 30 0.70 -12.83 12.97
C GLY A 30 0.00 -12.45 11.66
N LEU A 31 0.25 -13.25 10.62
CA LEU A 31 -0.30 -13.01 9.27
C LEU A 31 -1.82 -13.15 9.19
N GLY A 32 -2.42 -13.93 10.10
CA GLY A 32 -3.87 -14.11 10.18
C GLY A 32 -4.57 -13.10 11.10
N SER A 33 -3.85 -12.13 11.67
CA SER A 33 -4.48 -11.11 12.51
C SER A 33 -5.34 -10.18 11.67
N GLN A 34 -6.40 -9.67 12.29
CA GLN A 34 -7.30 -8.72 11.63
C GLN A 34 -6.55 -7.49 11.11
N GLU A 35 -5.54 -7.00 11.85
CA GLU A 35 -4.71 -5.88 11.41
C GLU A 35 -3.88 -6.20 10.16
N THR A 36 -3.23 -7.37 10.12
CA THR A 36 -2.45 -7.78 8.94
C THR A 36 -3.34 -7.96 7.72
N LEU A 37 -4.51 -8.57 7.88
CA LEU A 37 -5.49 -8.73 6.81
C LEU A 37 -6.01 -7.38 6.31
N ARG A 38 -6.34 -6.45 7.22
CA ARG A 38 -6.81 -5.12 6.84
C ARG A 38 -5.75 -4.32 6.09
N TYR A 39 -4.49 -4.43 6.49
CA TYR A 39 -3.39 -3.81 5.75
C TYR A 39 -3.18 -4.47 4.38
N SER A 40 -3.37 -5.78 4.25
CA SER A 40 -3.32 -6.48 2.96
C SER A 40 -4.38 -5.96 1.99
N GLU A 41 -5.64 -5.84 2.43
CA GLU A 41 -6.74 -5.35 1.59
C GLU A 41 -6.48 -3.91 1.11
N GLN A 42 -6.04 -3.03 2.01
CA GLN A 42 -5.68 -1.65 1.67
C GLN A 42 -4.48 -1.57 0.72
N LEU A 43 -3.53 -2.52 0.82
CA LEU A 43 -2.39 -2.59 -0.08
C LEU A 43 -2.83 -2.99 -1.49
N ASP A 44 -3.71 -3.98 -1.61
CA ASP A 44 -4.28 -4.44 -2.88
C ASP A 44 -5.03 -3.32 -3.61
N GLU A 45 -5.86 -2.55 -2.90
CA GLU A 45 -6.55 -1.39 -3.49
C GLU A 45 -5.57 -0.32 -4.04
N LEU A 46 -4.50 -0.04 -3.30
CA LEU A 46 -3.49 0.93 -3.73
C LEU A 46 -2.68 0.43 -4.92
N ILE A 47 -2.36 -0.88 -4.96
CA ILE A 47 -1.68 -1.50 -6.10
C ILE A 47 -2.58 -1.48 -7.34
N LEU A 48 -3.88 -1.77 -7.19
CA LEU A 48 -4.84 -1.66 -8.28
C LEU A 48 -4.90 -0.22 -8.81
N GLN A 49 -5.03 0.78 -7.93
CA GLN A 49 -5.00 2.19 -8.34
C GLN A 49 -3.72 2.56 -9.09
N TYR A 50 -2.57 2.07 -8.63
CA TYR A 50 -1.28 2.27 -9.30
C TYR A 50 -1.25 1.66 -10.71
N GLN A 51 -1.78 0.43 -10.86
CA GLN A 51 -1.85 -0.25 -12.15
C GLN A 51 -2.81 0.44 -13.13
N PHE A 52 -3.94 0.97 -12.63
CA PHE A 52 -4.88 1.73 -13.43
C PHE A 52 -4.35 3.12 -13.82
N GLN A 53 -3.59 3.80 -12.96
CA GLN A 53 -2.96 5.09 -13.28
C GLN A 53 -1.77 4.97 -14.24
N ASN A 54 -1.15 3.79 -14.35
CA ASN A 54 -0.05 3.51 -15.28
C ASN A 54 -0.51 3.06 -16.69
N ARG A 55 -1.83 2.89 -16.92
CA ARG A 55 -2.41 2.59 -18.24
C ARG A 55 -2.86 3.85 -18.96
#